data_AF-A0A7R8X7H7-F1
#
_entry.id   AF-A0A7R8X7H7-F1
#
_cell.length_a   1.000
_cell.length_b   1.000
_cell.length_c   1.000
_cell.angle_alpha   90.00
_cell.angle_beta   90.00
_cell.angle_gamma   90.00
#
_symmetry.space_group_name_H-M   'P 1'
#
loop_
_entity.id
_entity.type
_entity.pdbx_description
1 polymer ?
#
loop_
_entity_poly.entity_id
_entity_poly.type
_entity_poly.pdbx_seq_one_letter_code
_entity_poly.pdbx_strand_id
1 'polypeptide(L)'
;MQEPIRHCRTSVPCLNLSSGRTLLRMRDFELITSSKSSNKWYQVDPGLRVYSQPAESSSKKDTDGSESHEMPLCDPETKWKVPQHMCQRSHHYQQVQADEAEEKVDSYQEAVRCLNSLQSNASVLRNIKETKDSRAQENIPEVEKHLLALGISPDDLDRLNVIHVSGTKGKGSTCAFVESILQKHDISTGFYSSPHLVAARERIRINGEPLSEAQFTSYFWQVYHQIRDAQGDGAVMPPYFRFLTLMAFYVFLEEKVDVAILEVGIGGQYDCTNVVRNPVVVGITSLDLDHMHILGHSIEQIAWHKAGIMKVGRPAFSVPQSPGAMNVIRGRAKEIGSHLYEVDMMKVEDWSRRGIPLGLNGEVQAVNASLALQLARIWLQVHPSHCRESRISLPEEPPPIFPVSDREIHGLSETVWPGRCQVFKRGRVIYCLDGAHTCSSMSACVKWFSGILDSVIR
;
A
#
# COMPACT_ATOMS: atom_id res chain seq x y z
N MET A 1 -47.29 21.28 -40.00
CA MET A 1 -46.33 22.28 -39.49
C MET A 1 -45.15 21.55 -38.90
N GLN A 2 -44.11 21.40 -39.72
CA GLN A 2 -42.74 21.05 -39.30
C GLN A 2 -42.03 22.35 -38.92
N GLU A 3 -41.26 22.34 -37.84
CA GLU A 3 -39.82 22.66 -37.81
C GLU A 3 -39.24 22.52 -36.37
N PRO A 4 -37.91 22.34 -36.20
CA PRO A 4 -37.37 21.23 -35.43
C PRO A 4 -36.54 21.62 -34.20
N ILE A 5 -36.43 20.70 -33.25
CA ILE A 5 -35.48 20.77 -32.13
C ILE A 5 -34.09 20.37 -32.64
N ARG A 6 -33.14 21.31 -32.54
CA ARG A 6 -31.74 21.14 -32.95
C ARG A 6 -31.07 20.01 -32.16
N HIS A 7 -30.57 19.00 -32.86
CA HIS A 7 -29.60 18.04 -32.35
C HIS A 7 -28.27 18.72 -32.06
N CYS A 8 -27.85 18.75 -30.79
CA CYS A 8 -26.44 18.92 -30.44
C CYS A 8 -25.80 17.52 -30.35
N ARG A 9 -25.26 17.05 -31.47
CA ARG A 9 -24.37 15.88 -31.51
C ARG A 9 -22.98 16.34 -31.04
N THR A 10 -22.65 16.15 -29.76
CA THR A 10 -21.25 15.95 -29.36
C THR A 10 -21.00 14.46 -29.32
N SER A 11 -20.68 13.89 -30.49
CA SER A 11 -20.17 12.53 -30.59
C SER A 11 -18.83 12.44 -29.85
N VAL A 12 -18.84 11.84 -28.66
CA VAL A 12 -17.63 11.33 -28.03
C VAL A 12 -17.25 10.07 -28.81
N PRO A 13 -16.07 10.00 -29.44
CA PRO A 13 -15.65 8.78 -30.10
C PRO A 13 -15.30 7.73 -29.02
N CYS A 14 -16.23 6.82 -28.72
CA CYS A 14 -15.91 5.57 -28.04
C CYS A 14 -15.07 4.72 -28.99
N LEU A 15 -13.74 4.73 -28.81
CA LEU A 15 -12.87 3.77 -29.46
C LEU A 15 -13.04 2.42 -28.75
N ASN A 16 -13.84 1.56 -29.36
CA ASN A 16 -13.99 0.17 -28.97
C ASN A 16 -12.73 -0.59 -29.41
N LEU A 17 -11.70 -0.59 -28.56
CA LEU A 17 -10.53 -1.44 -28.77
C LEU A 17 -10.86 -2.82 -28.21
N SER A 18 -10.65 -3.85 -29.02
CA SER A 18 -10.92 -5.28 -28.78
C SER A 18 -10.06 -5.91 -27.67
N SER A 19 -9.67 -5.16 -26.64
CA SER A 19 -8.81 -5.57 -25.54
C SER A 19 -9.15 -4.89 -24.20
N GLY A 20 -10.40 -5.02 -23.74
CA GLY A 20 -10.75 -4.97 -22.31
C GLY A 20 -10.39 -3.70 -21.50
N ARG A 21 -10.14 -2.55 -22.13
CA ARG A 21 -9.84 -1.27 -21.47
C ARG A 21 -10.85 -0.21 -21.91
N THR A 22 -11.36 0.58 -20.96
CA THR A 22 -12.15 1.79 -21.25
C THR A 22 -11.25 3.01 -21.07
N LEU A 23 -10.90 3.67 -22.17
CA LEU A 23 -10.16 4.93 -22.15
C LEU A 23 -11.16 6.08 -22.32
N LEU A 24 -11.33 6.91 -21.28
CA LEU A 24 -12.07 8.17 -21.40
C LEU A 24 -11.05 9.28 -21.71
N ARG A 25 -11.04 9.73 -22.96
CA ARG A 25 -10.20 10.84 -23.42
C ARG A 25 -11.09 12.05 -23.69
N MET A 26 -11.01 13.06 -22.84
CA MET A 26 -11.42 14.42 -23.18
C MET A 26 -10.17 15.28 -23.29
N ARG A 27 -10.23 16.35 -24.09
CA ARG A 27 -9.07 17.06 -24.67
C ARG A 27 -7.91 17.42 -23.70
N ASP A 28 -8.14 17.42 -22.39
CA ASP A 28 -7.13 17.79 -21.38
C ASP A 28 -7.02 16.82 -20.17
N PHE A 29 -7.67 15.64 -20.20
CA PHE A 29 -7.66 14.69 -19.07
C PHE A 29 -7.50 13.23 -19.52
N GLU A 30 -6.66 12.47 -18.81
CA GLU A 30 -6.54 11.01 -18.93
C GLU A 30 -6.91 10.35 -17.59
N LEU A 31 -8.02 9.60 -17.58
CA LEU A 31 -8.38 8.69 -16.49
C LEU A 31 -7.93 7.28 -16.88
N ILE A 32 -6.91 6.76 -16.19
CA ILE A 32 -6.41 5.39 -16.41
C ILE A 32 -7.00 4.48 -15.33
N THR A 33 -7.84 3.54 -15.74
CA THR A 33 -8.35 2.48 -14.87
C THR A 33 -7.80 1.13 -15.33
N SER A 34 -7.36 0.30 -14.39
CA SER A 34 -6.89 -1.06 -14.73
C SER A 34 -8.05 -2.06 -14.60
N SER A 35 -8.48 -2.63 -15.73
CA SER A 35 -9.31 -3.84 -15.72
C SER A 35 -8.39 -5.08 -15.67
N LYS A 36 -8.76 -6.10 -14.89
CA LYS A 36 -7.97 -7.31 -14.59
C LYS A 36 -7.73 -8.27 -15.78
N SER A 37 -7.77 -7.81 -17.03
CA SER A 37 -7.63 -8.68 -18.21
C SER A 37 -6.62 -8.16 -19.24
N SER A 38 -5.33 -8.09 -18.88
CA SER A 38 -4.22 -8.38 -19.83
C SER A 38 -2.85 -8.17 -19.18
N ASN A 39 -2.09 -9.27 -19.03
CA ASN A 39 -0.66 -9.26 -18.72
C ASN A 39 0.13 -8.75 -19.94
N LYS A 40 0.19 -7.44 -20.16
CA LYS A 40 1.21 -6.82 -21.01
C LYS A 40 1.84 -5.65 -20.27
N TRP A 41 3.02 -5.93 -19.72
CA TRP A 41 3.93 -4.92 -19.18
C TRP A 41 4.60 -4.21 -20.35
N TYR A 42 4.55 -2.88 -20.36
CA TYR A 42 5.37 -2.09 -21.26
C TYR A 42 6.58 -1.62 -20.47
N GLN A 43 7.77 -2.03 -20.92
CA GLN A 43 9.04 -1.56 -20.42
C GLN A 43 9.16 -0.07 -20.82
N VAL A 44 9.25 0.82 -19.84
CA VAL A 44 9.60 2.22 -20.11
C VAL A 44 11.10 2.23 -20.39
N ASP A 45 11.46 2.62 -21.61
CA ASP A 45 12.85 2.66 -22.09
C ASP A 45 13.72 3.52 -21.13
N PRO A 46 14.82 2.99 -20.58
CA PRO A 46 15.75 3.74 -19.72
C PRO A 46 16.47 4.88 -20.45
N GLY A 47 16.38 4.95 -21.78
CA GLY A 47 17.18 5.83 -22.63
C GLY A 47 16.62 7.22 -22.95
N LEU A 48 15.56 7.73 -22.28
CA LEU A 48 15.00 9.04 -22.61
C LEU A 48 15.88 10.21 -22.08
N ARG A 49 16.99 10.48 -22.76
CA ARG A 49 17.75 11.73 -22.63
C ARG A 49 16.99 12.85 -23.34
N VAL A 50 16.37 13.74 -22.56
CA VAL A 50 15.80 14.98 -23.08
C VAL A 50 16.94 15.97 -23.31
N TYR A 51 17.30 16.19 -24.57
CA TYR A 51 18.13 17.32 -24.95
C TYR A 51 17.34 18.61 -24.74
N SER A 52 17.81 19.49 -23.85
CA SER A 52 17.37 20.88 -23.82
C SER A 52 18.00 21.61 -25.01
N GLN A 53 17.20 21.95 -26.03
CA GLN A 53 17.62 22.95 -27.00
C GLN A 53 17.50 24.35 -26.38
N PRO A 54 18.49 25.23 -26.55
CA PRO A 54 18.43 26.61 -26.06
C PRO A 54 17.43 27.42 -26.90
N ALA A 55 16.70 28.29 -26.21
CA ALA A 55 15.66 29.15 -26.78
C ALA A 55 16.21 30.04 -27.90
N GLU A 56 15.53 30.04 -29.05
CA GLU A 56 15.77 30.98 -30.12
C GLU A 56 15.44 32.42 -29.69
N SER A 57 16.40 33.29 -29.96
CA SER A 57 16.37 34.72 -29.78
C SER A 57 15.26 35.38 -30.60
N SER A 58 14.40 36.17 -29.94
CA SER A 58 13.60 37.20 -30.63
C SER A 58 14.17 38.58 -30.31
N SER A 59 14.70 39.20 -31.35
CA SER A 59 15.23 40.55 -31.38
C SER A 59 14.11 41.59 -31.30
N LYS A 60 14.15 42.50 -30.32
CA LYS A 60 13.71 43.89 -30.49
C LYS A 60 14.63 44.82 -29.70
N LYS A 61 15.23 45.75 -30.44
CA LYS A 61 15.85 46.98 -29.94
C LYS A 61 14.78 47.82 -29.24
N ASP A 62 15.13 48.48 -28.14
CA ASP A 62 15.07 49.95 -28.05
C ASP A 62 15.84 50.43 -26.82
N THR A 63 16.26 51.68 -26.93
CA THR A 63 17.30 52.45 -26.24
C THR A 63 16.92 52.96 -24.84
N ASP A 64 17.90 53.04 -23.95
CA ASP A 64 18.52 54.28 -23.41
C ASP A 64 18.77 54.29 -21.87
N GLY A 65 19.93 54.82 -21.46
CA GLY A 65 20.18 55.48 -20.16
C GLY A 65 20.70 54.67 -18.94
N SER A 66 22.01 54.84 -18.64
CA SER A 66 22.67 55.08 -17.31
C SER A 66 22.26 54.24 -16.07
N GLU A 67 23.12 53.71 -15.19
CA GLU A 67 24.45 54.12 -14.71
C GLU A 67 25.12 52.99 -13.90
N SER A 68 26.46 52.95 -14.01
CA SER A 68 27.55 52.24 -13.31
C SER A 68 27.39 51.65 -11.90
N HIS A 69 28.00 50.46 -11.70
CA HIS A 69 29.08 50.24 -10.72
C HIS A 69 30.02 49.09 -11.16
N GLU A 70 31.30 49.43 -11.42
CA GLU A 70 32.46 48.56 -11.66
C GLU A 70 33.01 48.02 -10.29
N MET A 71 33.75 46.91 -10.13
CA MET A 71 35.06 46.44 -10.66
C MET A 71 35.36 45.04 -10.04
N PRO A 72 36.47 44.29 -10.33
CA PRO A 72 37.31 44.24 -11.53
C PRO A 72 37.54 42.80 -12.07
N LEU A 73 38.02 42.76 -13.32
CA LEU A 73 38.56 41.61 -14.04
C LEU A 73 39.89 41.12 -13.44
N CYS A 74 40.09 39.81 -13.41
CA CYS A 74 41.39 39.18 -13.10
C CYS A 74 41.82 38.25 -14.26
N ASP A 75 42.89 38.71 -14.93
CA ASP A 75 43.96 38.07 -15.70
C ASP A 75 43.88 36.57 -16.11
N PRO A 76 43.98 36.22 -17.41
CA PRO A 76 44.01 34.85 -17.88
C PRO A 76 45.45 34.31 -18.06
N GLU A 77 46.28 34.29 -17.02
CA GLU A 77 47.58 33.60 -17.10
C GLU A 77 48.06 33.06 -15.74
N THR A 78 47.47 31.95 -15.30
CA THR A 78 48.11 31.11 -14.27
C THR A 78 47.82 29.63 -14.50
N LYS A 79 48.79 28.95 -15.14
CA LYS A 79 48.85 27.50 -15.23
C LYS A 79 49.07 26.90 -13.85
N TRP A 80 48.01 26.57 -13.12
CA TRP A 80 48.10 25.63 -12.00
C TRP A 80 48.10 24.20 -12.55
N LYS A 81 49.30 23.63 -12.73
CA LYS A 81 49.44 22.20 -13.07
C LYS A 81 48.99 21.36 -11.87
N VAL A 82 47.79 20.77 -11.97
CA VAL A 82 47.38 19.68 -11.07
C VAL A 82 48.31 18.48 -11.35
N PRO A 83 48.96 17.90 -10.33
CA PRO A 83 49.78 16.71 -10.53
C PRO A 83 48.93 15.55 -11.08
N GLN A 84 49.35 14.96 -12.21
CA GLN A 84 48.65 13.86 -12.90
C GLN A 84 48.46 12.57 -12.06
N HIS A 85 49.00 12.50 -10.85
CA HIS A 85 48.80 11.36 -9.94
C HIS A 85 47.54 11.48 -9.04
N MET A 86 46.85 12.63 -9.02
CA MET A 86 45.58 12.79 -8.29
C MET A 86 44.32 12.52 -9.16
N CYS A 87 44.44 12.55 -10.49
CA CYS A 87 43.32 12.35 -11.41
C CYS A 87 42.97 10.85 -11.64
N GLN A 88 43.94 9.94 -11.45
CA GLN A 88 43.70 8.50 -11.60
C GLN A 88 42.99 7.88 -10.39
N ARG A 89 43.15 8.46 -9.19
CA ARG A 89 42.44 7.99 -7.99
C ARG A 89 40.95 8.34 -8.00
N SER A 90 40.56 9.48 -8.56
CA SER A 90 39.14 9.87 -8.68
C SER A 90 38.38 9.05 -9.71
N HIS A 91 39.00 8.72 -10.85
CA HIS A 91 38.38 7.86 -11.86
C HIS A 91 38.25 6.42 -11.41
N HIS A 92 39.26 5.85 -10.74
CA HIS A 92 39.16 4.50 -10.19
C HIS A 92 38.10 4.41 -9.08
N TYR A 93 37.98 5.42 -8.21
CA TYR A 93 36.94 5.45 -7.17
C TYR A 93 35.52 5.57 -7.76
N GLN A 94 35.34 6.40 -8.79
CA GLN A 94 34.07 6.55 -9.49
C GLN A 94 33.69 5.30 -10.29
N GLN A 95 34.68 4.60 -10.86
CA GLN A 95 34.47 3.37 -11.60
C GLN A 95 34.14 2.20 -10.67
N VAL A 96 34.84 2.07 -9.53
CA VAL A 96 34.48 1.10 -8.48
C VAL A 96 33.08 1.37 -7.93
N GLN A 97 32.68 2.63 -7.73
CA GLN A 97 31.32 2.97 -7.31
C GLN A 97 30.26 2.67 -8.38
N ALA A 98 30.60 2.82 -9.67
CA ALA A 98 29.71 2.48 -10.77
C ALA A 98 29.57 0.95 -10.91
N ASP A 99 30.67 0.21 -10.82
CA ASP A 99 30.71 -1.25 -10.89
C ASP A 99 29.97 -1.87 -9.68
N GLU A 100 30.17 -1.34 -8.46
CA GLU A 100 29.43 -1.76 -7.27
C GLU A 100 27.92 -1.42 -7.34
N ALA A 101 27.56 -0.32 -8.00
CA ALA A 101 26.17 0.05 -8.21
C ALA A 101 25.51 -0.86 -9.26
N GLU A 102 26.24 -1.21 -10.33
CA GLU A 102 25.78 -2.09 -11.40
C GLU A 102 25.61 -3.53 -10.88
N GLU A 103 26.54 -4.03 -10.06
CA GLU A 103 26.46 -5.33 -9.38
C GLU A 103 25.27 -5.40 -8.40
N LYS A 104 25.01 -4.33 -7.64
CA LYS A 104 23.83 -4.24 -6.74
C LYS A 104 22.50 -4.24 -7.50
N VAL A 105 22.43 -3.55 -8.64
CA VAL A 105 21.23 -3.51 -9.49
C VAL A 105 20.95 -4.88 -10.10
N ASP A 106 21.96 -5.59 -10.58
CA ASP A 106 21.78 -6.94 -11.13
C ASP A 106 21.30 -7.92 -10.05
N SER A 107 21.89 -7.86 -8.85
CA SER A 107 21.49 -8.71 -7.71
C SER A 107 20.03 -8.51 -7.28
N TYR A 108 19.52 -7.27 -7.27
CA TYR A 108 18.11 -7.02 -6.99
C TYR A 108 17.18 -7.55 -8.09
N GLN A 109 17.55 -7.35 -9.36
CA GLN A 109 16.76 -7.89 -10.46
C GLN A 109 16.72 -9.42 -10.42
N GLU A 110 17.80 -10.09 -10.05
CA GLU A 110 17.84 -11.54 -9.85
C GLU A 110 16.90 -12.01 -8.73
N ALA A 111 16.93 -11.35 -7.57
CA ALA A 111 16.01 -11.64 -6.48
C ALA A 111 14.55 -11.50 -6.93
N VAL A 112 14.22 -10.43 -7.67
CA VAL A 112 12.87 -10.22 -8.22
C VAL A 112 12.51 -11.26 -9.28
N ARG A 113 13.43 -11.64 -10.17
CA ARG A 113 13.21 -12.72 -11.16
C ARG A 113 12.96 -14.06 -10.46
N CYS A 114 13.74 -14.38 -9.44
CA CYS A 114 13.56 -15.58 -8.63
C CYS A 114 12.21 -15.56 -7.92
N LEU A 115 11.85 -14.46 -7.24
CA LEU A 115 10.55 -14.29 -6.62
C LEU A 115 9.39 -14.47 -7.63
N ASN A 116 9.50 -13.90 -8.82
CA ASN A 116 8.48 -14.03 -9.88
C ASN A 116 8.41 -15.43 -10.50
N SER A 117 9.46 -16.24 -10.34
CA SER A 117 9.45 -17.65 -10.74
C SER A 117 8.64 -18.53 -9.78
N LEU A 118 8.43 -18.07 -8.54
CA LEU A 118 7.52 -18.72 -7.60
C LEU A 118 6.08 -18.64 -8.13
N GLN A 119 5.26 -19.65 -7.79
CA GLN A 119 3.89 -19.72 -8.28
C GLN A 119 3.11 -18.45 -7.90
N SER A 120 2.70 -17.69 -8.91
CA SER A 120 2.01 -16.41 -8.71
C SER A 120 0.62 -16.58 -8.11
N ASN A 121 0.11 -15.56 -7.42
CA ASN A 121 -1.27 -15.56 -6.92
C ASN A 121 -2.28 -15.75 -8.05
N ALA A 122 -2.11 -15.09 -9.19
CA ALA A 122 -3.03 -15.25 -10.32
C ALA A 122 -3.07 -16.70 -10.81
N SER A 123 -1.92 -17.37 -10.84
CA SER A 123 -1.81 -18.79 -11.20
C SER A 123 -2.45 -19.69 -10.15
N VAL A 124 -2.19 -19.47 -8.85
CA VAL A 124 -2.84 -20.20 -7.75
C VAL A 124 -4.36 -20.06 -7.84
N LEU A 125 -4.86 -18.83 -8.01
CA LEU A 125 -6.30 -18.55 -8.11
C LEU A 125 -6.94 -19.18 -9.34
N ARG A 126 -6.23 -19.19 -10.48
CA ARG A 126 -6.70 -19.87 -11.69
C ARG A 126 -6.80 -21.37 -11.47
N ASN A 127 -5.78 -21.98 -10.87
CA ASN A 127 -5.77 -23.42 -10.58
C ASN A 127 -6.91 -23.82 -9.62
N ILE A 128 -7.18 -23.04 -8.58
CA ILE A 128 -8.32 -23.28 -7.68
C ILE A 128 -9.65 -23.23 -8.45
N LYS A 129 -9.79 -22.25 -9.36
CA LYS A 129 -11.00 -22.11 -10.19
C LYS A 129 -11.19 -23.29 -11.15
N GLU A 130 -10.10 -23.82 -11.71
CA GLU A 130 -10.13 -24.92 -12.67
C GLU A 130 -10.34 -26.29 -12.00
N THR A 131 -9.66 -26.53 -10.88
CA THR A 131 -9.67 -27.83 -10.19
C THR A 131 -10.80 -27.98 -9.17
N LYS A 132 -11.39 -26.85 -8.70
CA LYS A 132 -12.30 -26.78 -7.56
C LYS A 132 -11.72 -27.38 -6.26
N ASP A 133 -10.44 -27.71 -6.21
CA ASP A 133 -9.73 -28.19 -5.03
C ASP A 133 -9.13 -26.99 -4.31
N SER A 134 -9.84 -26.45 -3.31
CA SER A 134 -9.31 -25.38 -2.47
C SER A 134 -8.65 -25.96 -1.22
N ARG A 135 -7.35 -26.20 -1.28
CA ARG A 135 -6.52 -26.52 -0.10
C ARG A 135 -6.21 -25.30 0.77
N ALA A 136 -7.17 -24.36 0.88
CA ALA A 136 -6.98 -23.11 1.61
C ALA A 136 -6.68 -23.36 3.09
N GLN A 137 -7.30 -24.38 3.68
CA GLN A 137 -7.09 -24.80 5.07
C GLN A 137 -5.62 -25.16 5.38
N GLU A 138 -4.87 -25.64 4.37
CA GLU A 138 -3.46 -25.99 4.50
C GLU A 138 -2.54 -24.75 4.53
N ASN A 139 -3.04 -23.55 4.22
CA ASN A 139 -2.19 -22.36 4.15
C ASN A 139 -1.52 -22.03 5.49
N ILE A 140 -2.26 -22.09 6.60
CA ILE A 140 -1.72 -21.76 7.93
C ILE A 140 -0.71 -22.84 8.39
N PRO A 141 -1.03 -24.15 8.37
CA PRO A 141 -0.06 -25.19 8.69
C PRO A 141 1.22 -25.12 7.85
N GLU A 142 1.10 -24.82 6.56
CA GLU A 142 2.25 -24.62 5.70
C GLU A 142 3.07 -23.39 6.07
N VAL A 143 2.44 -22.27 6.45
CA VAL A 143 3.16 -21.09 6.94
C VAL A 143 3.89 -21.42 8.25
N GLU A 144 3.24 -22.10 9.20
CA GLU A 144 3.85 -22.54 10.46
C GLU A 144 5.10 -23.41 10.21
N LYS A 145 5.00 -24.39 9.30
CA LYS A 145 6.13 -25.23 8.90
C LYS A 145 7.31 -24.40 8.37
N HIS A 146 7.04 -23.42 7.51
CA HIS A 146 8.10 -22.57 6.94
C HIS A 146 8.67 -21.58 7.97
N LEU A 147 7.86 -21.08 8.92
CA LEU A 147 8.36 -20.25 10.02
C LEU A 147 9.33 -21.04 10.89
N LEU A 148 9.01 -22.29 11.23
CA LEU A 148 9.93 -23.17 11.98
C LEU A 148 11.22 -23.43 11.20
N ALA A 149 11.15 -23.59 9.88
CA ALA A 149 12.33 -23.71 9.01
C ALA A 149 13.22 -22.44 9.02
N LEU A 150 12.62 -21.26 9.24
CA LEU A 150 13.32 -19.99 9.45
C LEU A 150 13.81 -19.79 10.90
N GLY A 151 13.62 -20.78 11.77
CA GLY A 151 13.92 -20.64 13.20
C GLY A 151 12.99 -19.70 13.96
N ILE A 152 11.83 -19.35 13.38
CA ILE A 152 10.83 -18.46 13.99
C ILE A 152 9.77 -19.32 14.67
N SER A 153 9.69 -19.21 15.99
CA SER A 153 8.63 -19.87 16.75
C SER A 153 7.32 -19.07 16.69
N PRO A 154 6.17 -19.69 16.98
CA PRO A 154 4.92 -18.96 17.14
C PRO A 154 4.97 -17.88 18.25
N ASP A 155 5.81 -18.06 19.27
CA ASP A 155 5.98 -17.07 20.35
C ASP A 155 6.81 -15.87 19.89
N ASP A 156 7.71 -16.06 18.92
CA ASP A 156 8.43 -14.95 18.30
C ASP A 156 7.48 -14.02 17.54
N LEU A 157 6.49 -14.57 16.83
CA LEU A 157 5.47 -13.77 16.17
C LEU A 157 4.62 -12.95 17.14
N ASP A 158 4.38 -13.46 18.35
CA ASP A 158 3.60 -12.75 19.35
C ASP A 158 4.35 -11.50 19.87
N ARG A 159 5.68 -11.44 19.74
CA ARG A 159 6.50 -10.25 20.05
C ARG A 159 6.31 -9.09 19.08
N LEU A 160 5.69 -9.33 17.92
CA LEU A 160 5.42 -8.30 16.90
C LEU A 160 4.20 -7.42 17.22
N ASN A 161 3.48 -7.69 18.31
CA ASN A 161 2.35 -6.89 18.79
C ASN A 161 1.36 -6.51 17.67
N VAL A 162 0.90 -7.52 16.92
CA VAL A 162 0.28 -7.34 15.61
C VAL A 162 -1.03 -6.55 15.65
N ILE A 163 -1.21 -5.64 14.70
CA ILE A 163 -2.52 -5.10 14.28
C ILE A 163 -2.92 -5.78 12.97
N HIS A 164 -4.05 -6.49 12.95
CA HIS A 164 -4.44 -7.31 11.79
C HIS A 164 -5.71 -6.78 11.12
N VAL A 165 -5.64 -6.47 9.83
CA VAL A 165 -6.74 -5.81 9.12
C VAL A 165 -7.24 -6.64 7.93
N SER A 166 -8.53 -7.01 7.97
CA SER A 166 -9.26 -7.63 6.86
C SER A 166 -10.33 -6.69 6.29
N GLY A 167 -11.02 -7.16 5.24
CA GLY A 167 -12.08 -6.46 4.54
C GLY A 167 -11.96 -6.54 3.02
N THR A 168 -12.94 -6.00 2.29
CA THR A 168 -12.90 -5.98 0.82
C THR A 168 -12.26 -4.70 0.31
N LYS A 169 -12.68 -3.54 0.84
CA LYS A 169 -12.16 -2.22 0.47
C LYS A 169 -11.71 -1.48 1.74
N GLY A 170 -10.66 -0.67 1.61
CA GLY A 170 -10.16 0.16 2.73
C GLY A 170 -8.97 -0.42 3.50
N LYS A 171 -8.69 -1.73 3.44
CA LYS A 171 -7.57 -2.38 4.17
C LYS A 171 -6.25 -1.59 4.16
N GLY A 172 -5.62 -1.47 2.99
CA GLY A 172 -4.36 -0.72 2.86
C GLY A 172 -4.44 0.75 3.31
N SER A 173 -5.57 1.44 3.08
CA SER A 173 -5.76 2.82 3.56
C SER A 173 -5.88 2.89 5.08
N THR A 174 -6.64 1.98 5.70
CA THR A 174 -6.72 1.87 7.17
C THR A 174 -5.35 1.55 7.76
N CYS A 175 -4.61 0.58 7.19
CA CYS A 175 -3.27 0.26 7.65
C CYS A 175 -2.31 1.45 7.51
N ALA A 176 -2.37 2.21 6.42
CA ALA A 176 -1.56 3.40 6.21
C ALA A 176 -1.87 4.51 7.24
N PHE A 177 -3.15 4.72 7.57
CA PHE A 177 -3.53 5.63 8.65
C PHE A 177 -3.00 5.15 10.01
N VAL A 178 -3.14 3.84 10.32
CA VAL A 178 -2.60 3.26 11.57
C VAL A 178 -1.09 3.47 11.64
N GLU A 179 -0.36 3.15 10.57
CA GLU A 179 1.09 3.31 10.47
C GLU A 179 1.50 4.76 10.74
N SER A 180 0.86 5.72 10.06
CA SER A 180 1.17 7.14 10.21
C SER A 180 0.85 7.65 11.62
N ILE A 181 -0.29 7.27 12.20
CA ILE A 181 -0.65 7.65 13.58
C ILE A 181 0.40 7.11 14.56
N LEU A 182 0.75 5.83 14.50
CA LEU A 182 1.70 5.23 15.43
C LEU A 182 3.11 5.82 15.29
N GLN A 183 3.54 6.20 14.09
CA GLN A 183 4.80 6.93 13.90
C GLN A 183 4.81 8.31 14.56
N LYS A 184 3.68 9.03 14.61
CA LYS A 184 3.58 10.28 15.38
C LYS A 184 3.61 10.07 16.89
N HIS A 185 3.50 8.81 17.32
CA HIS A 185 3.73 8.38 18.69
C HIS A 185 5.12 7.78 18.92
N ASP A 186 6.06 7.97 17.99
CA ASP A 186 7.45 7.52 18.08
C ASP A 186 7.58 5.97 18.15
N ILE A 187 6.60 5.26 17.60
CA ILE A 187 6.55 3.79 17.56
C ILE A 187 7.18 3.28 16.27
N SER A 188 8.07 2.28 16.37
CA SER A 188 8.69 1.63 15.21
C SER A 188 7.69 0.67 14.54
N THR A 189 7.35 0.92 13.27
CA THR A 189 6.29 0.21 12.56
C THR A 189 6.84 -0.69 11.46
N GLY A 190 6.38 -1.94 11.39
CA GLY A 190 6.45 -2.78 10.19
C GLY A 190 5.08 -2.87 9.54
N PHE A 191 4.97 -2.65 8.23
CA PHE A 191 3.69 -2.75 7.50
C PHE A 191 3.81 -3.71 6.32
N TYR A 192 3.02 -4.80 6.38
CA TYR A 192 2.84 -5.74 5.28
C TYR A 192 1.54 -5.47 4.51
N SER A 193 1.66 -5.21 3.20
CA SER A 193 0.55 -4.84 2.32
C SER A 193 0.46 -5.66 1.03
N SER A 194 -0.71 -5.67 0.40
CA SER A 194 -0.84 -6.26 -0.94
C SER A 194 -2.06 -5.76 -1.75
N PRO A 195 -1.97 -5.75 -3.11
CA PRO A 195 -0.77 -5.90 -3.92
C PRO A 195 0.11 -4.62 -3.91
N HIS A 196 1.29 -4.69 -4.53
CA HIS A 196 2.08 -3.49 -4.85
C HIS A 196 1.57 -2.80 -6.11
N LEU A 197 1.94 -1.53 -6.31
CA LEU A 197 1.66 -0.74 -7.51
C LEU A 197 2.80 -0.81 -8.53
N VAL A 198 4.04 -0.54 -8.11
CA VAL A 198 5.21 -0.46 -9.01
C VAL A 198 6.23 -1.55 -8.70
N ALA A 199 6.59 -1.76 -7.44
CA ALA A 199 7.67 -2.66 -7.04
C ALA A 199 7.30 -3.59 -5.88
N ALA A 200 7.82 -4.82 -5.90
CA ALA A 200 7.55 -5.84 -4.87
C ALA A 200 7.89 -5.37 -3.44
N ARG A 201 8.94 -4.56 -3.29
CA ARG A 201 9.39 -3.97 -2.02
C ARG A 201 8.34 -3.10 -1.33
N GLU A 202 7.37 -2.54 -2.06
CA GLU A 202 6.26 -1.76 -1.47
C GLU A 202 5.41 -2.57 -0.48
N ARG A 203 5.45 -3.91 -0.60
CA ARG A 203 4.68 -4.80 0.27
C ARG A 203 5.24 -4.90 1.67
N ILE A 204 6.50 -4.57 1.90
CA ILE A 204 7.15 -4.64 3.21
C ILE A 204 7.74 -3.25 3.48
N ARG A 205 7.11 -2.51 4.38
CA ARG A 205 7.57 -1.18 4.81
C ARG A 205 8.07 -1.22 6.24
N ILE A 206 9.11 -0.46 6.52
CA ILE A 206 9.62 -0.18 7.86
C ILE A 206 9.57 1.33 8.05
N ASN A 207 8.90 1.77 9.12
CA ASN A 207 8.75 3.19 9.46
C ASN A 207 8.26 4.04 8.27
N GLY A 208 7.27 3.54 7.53
CA GLY A 208 6.67 4.27 6.43
C GLY A 208 7.47 4.19 5.13
N GLU A 209 8.62 3.53 5.09
CA GLU A 209 9.42 3.42 3.86
C GLU A 209 9.46 1.97 3.37
N PRO A 210 9.23 1.69 2.08
CA PRO A 210 9.49 0.37 1.51
C PRO A 210 10.96 -0.01 1.70
N LEU A 211 11.25 -1.30 1.85
CA LEU A 211 12.63 -1.78 1.88
C LEU A 211 13.44 -1.20 0.69
N SER A 212 14.68 -0.81 0.96
CA SER A 212 15.63 -0.51 -0.11
C SER A 212 15.88 -1.76 -0.96
N GLU A 213 16.36 -1.58 -2.20
CA GLU A 213 16.71 -2.72 -3.06
C GLU A 213 17.73 -3.64 -2.39
N ALA A 214 18.74 -3.07 -1.72
CA ALA A 214 19.74 -3.84 -0.99
C ALA A 214 19.15 -4.64 0.18
N GLN A 215 18.31 -4.02 1.02
CA GLN A 215 17.65 -4.74 2.12
C GLN A 215 16.74 -5.84 1.58
N PHE A 216 15.93 -5.54 0.56
CA PHE A 216 15.03 -6.51 -0.05
C PHE A 216 15.81 -7.72 -0.56
N THR A 217 16.88 -7.51 -1.32
CA THR A 217 17.74 -8.57 -1.86
C THR A 217 18.36 -9.41 -0.75
N SER A 218 18.91 -8.77 0.28
CA SER A 218 19.53 -9.45 1.42
C SER A 218 18.51 -10.36 2.13
N TYR A 219 17.37 -9.81 2.54
CA TYR A 219 16.33 -10.57 3.23
C TYR A 219 15.71 -11.64 2.34
N PHE A 220 15.55 -11.37 1.05
CA PHE A 220 15.04 -12.35 0.09
C PHE A 220 15.94 -13.59 0.07
N TRP A 221 17.24 -13.42 -0.13
CA TRP A 221 18.17 -14.55 -0.21
C TRP A 221 18.34 -15.27 1.13
N GLN A 222 18.35 -14.55 2.26
CA GLN A 222 18.37 -15.15 3.59
C GLN A 222 17.18 -16.10 3.80
N VAL A 223 15.96 -15.61 3.56
CA VAL A 223 14.73 -16.40 3.72
C VAL A 223 14.67 -17.54 2.70
N TYR A 224 15.04 -17.27 1.45
CA TYR A 224 15.04 -18.27 0.38
C TYR A 224 15.98 -19.43 0.69
N HIS A 225 17.22 -19.15 1.06
CA HIS A 225 18.22 -20.18 1.37
C HIS A 225 17.87 -20.95 2.63
N GLN A 226 17.45 -20.29 3.71
CA GLN A 226 17.07 -21.00 4.94
C GLN A 226 15.91 -21.98 4.71
N ILE A 227 14.86 -21.56 3.99
CA ILE A 227 13.74 -22.47 3.66
C ILE A 227 14.20 -23.64 2.79
N ARG A 228 15.00 -23.36 1.75
CA ARG A 228 15.52 -24.40 0.85
C ARG A 228 16.38 -25.40 1.61
N ASP A 229 17.33 -24.91 2.40
CA ASP A 229 18.32 -25.74 3.08
C ASP A 229 17.68 -26.59 4.19
N ALA A 230 16.65 -26.07 4.88
CA ALA A 230 15.86 -26.82 5.84
C ALA A 230 15.01 -27.95 5.23
N GLN A 231 14.64 -27.85 3.95
CA GLN A 231 13.85 -28.86 3.24
C GLN A 231 14.69 -29.86 2.44
N GLY A 232 15.97 -29.54 2.17
CA GLY A 232 16.89 -30.39 1.43
C GLY A 232 16.60 -30.50 -0.07
N ASP A 233 17.19 -31.51 -0.70
CA ASP A 233 17.05 -31.75 -2.14
C ASP A 233 15.58 -32.03 -2.51
N GLY A 234 15.02 -31.21 -3.41
CA GLY A 234 13.61 -31.27 -3.81
C GLY A 234 12.68 -30.31 -3.04
N ALA A 235 13.24 -29.36 -2.27
CA ALA A 235 12.48 -28.32 -1.58
C ALA A 235 11.40 -27.67 -2.47
N VAL A 236 10.16 -27.68 -1.99
CA VAL A 236 9.04 -27.01 -2.66
C VAL A 236 8.93 -25.62 -2.08
N MET A 237 9.44 -24.63 -2.82
CA MET A 237 9.41 -23.25 -2.35
C MET A 237 7.96 -22.74 -2.18
N PRO A 238 7.68 -21.95 -1.12
CA PRO A 238 6.39 -21.32 -0.93
C PRO A 238 5.94 -20.53 -2.17
N PRO A 239 4.64 -20.54 -2.52
CA PRO A 239 4.09 -19.67 -3.55
C PRO A 239 4.34 -18.20 -3.23
N TYR A 240 4.35 -17.34 -4.26
CA TYR A 240 4.76 -15.93 -4.21
C TYR A 240 4.27 -15.18 -2.96
N PHE A 241 2.97 -15.23 -2.68
CA PHE A 241 2.39 -14.50 -1.54
C PHE A 241 2.74 -15.10 -0.19
N ARG A 242 2.82 -16.43 -0.10
CA ARG A 242 3.24 -17.10 1.12
C ARG A 242 4.71 -16.75 1.43
N PHE A 243 5.56 -16.79 0.41
CA PHE A 243 6.97 -16.39 0.53
C PHE A 243 7.11 -14.96 1.05
N LEU A 244 6.42 -13.99 0.45
CA LEU A 244 6.48 -12.60 0.92
C LEU A 244 5.90 -12.40 2.32
N THR A 245 4.90 -13.19 2.72
CA THR A 245 4.36 -13.15 4.08
C THR A 245 5.40 -13.65 5.09
N LEU A 246 6.10 -14.73 4.78
CA LEU A 246 7.20 -15.25 5.59
C LEU A 246 8.36 -14.26 5.68
N MET A 247 8.73 -13.66 4.55
CA MET A 247 9.75 -12.63 4.48
C MET A 247 9.37 -11.40 5.31
N ALA A 248 8.10 -10.97 5.28
CA ALA A 248 7.64 -9.85 6.10
C ALA A 248 7.80 -10.13 7.60
N PHE A 249 7.39 -11.31 8.07
CA PHE A 249 7.60 -11.70 9.47
C PHE A 249 9.09 -11.73 9.85
N TYR A 250 9.93 -12.32 9.01
CA TYR A 250 11.38 -12.35 9.21
C TYR A 250 11.96 -10.94 9.33
N VAL A 251 11.64 -10.06 8.38
CA VAL A 251 12.10 -8.66 8.36
C VAL A 251 11.65 -7.92 9.62
N PHE A 252 10.38 -8.04 10.03
CA PHE A 252 9.87 -7.32 11.20
C PHE A 252 10.53 -7.76 12.50
N LEU A 253 10.89 -9.04 12.62
CA LEU A 253 11.65 -9.56 13.76
C LEU A 253 13.10 -9.06 13.77
N GLU A 254 13.77 -9.09 12.61
CA GLU A 254 15.16 -8.64 12.46
C GLU A 254 15.31 -7.13 12.68
N GLU A 255 14.39 -6.34 12.12
CA GLU A 255 14.33 -4.87 12.28
C GLU A 255 13.74 -4.45 13.64
N LYS A 256 13.30 -5.42 14.47
CA LYS A 256 12.79 -5.23 15.83
C LYS A 256 11.72 -4.15 15.92
N VAL A 257 10.74 -4.20 15.01
CA VAL A 257 9.63 -3.26 15.04
C VAL A 257 8.81 -3.43 16.32
N ASP A 258 8.25 -2.34 16.83
CA ASP A 258 7.38 -2.38 18.01
C ASP A 258 6.01 -2.96 17.65
N VAL A 259 5.55 -2.71 16.41
CA VAL A 259 4.25 -3.16 15.88
C VAL A 259 4.38 -3.64 14.45
N ALA A 260 3.81 -4.81 14.15
CA ALA A 260 3.55 -5.28 12.79
C ALA A 260 2.08 -5.04 12.41
N ILE A 261 1.85 -4.22 11.40
CA ILE A 261 0.55 -3.93 10.81
C ILE A 261 0.40 -4.84 9.59
N LEU A 262 -0.57 -5.76 9.64
CA LEU A 262 -0.75 -6.78 8.62
C LEU A 262 -2.06 -6.54 7.85
N GLU A 263 -1.95 -6.27 6.56
CA GLU A 263 -3.09 -6.36 5.65
C GLU A 263 -3.29 -7.82 5.20
N VAL A 264 -4.50 -8.34 5.41
CA VAL A 264 -4.91 -9.64 4.87
C VAL A 264 -4.90 -9.60 3.34
N GLY A 265 -4.36 -10.63 2.71
CA GLY A 265 -4.40 -10.79 1.25
C GLY A 265 -5.81 -11.08 0.74
N ILE A 266 -6.26 -12.32 0.89
CA ILE A 266 -7.59 -12.77 0.42
C ILE A 266 -8.32 -13.52 1.52
N GLY A 267 -9.57 -13.14 1.77
CA GLY A 267 -10.39 -13.76 2.80
C GLY A 267 -10.02 -13.28 4.20
N GLY A 268 -9.38 -14.13 4.99
CA GLY A 268 -9.06 -13.89 6.40
C GLY A 268 -8.79 -15.19 7.13
N GLN A 269 -9.82 -16.01 7.33
CA GLN A 269 -9.78 -17.30 8.04
C GLN A 269 -8.60 -18.18 7.65
N TYR A 270 -8.31 -18.28 6.35
CA TYR A 270 -7.29 -19.15 5.77
C TYR A 270 -6.16 -18.37 5.06
N ASP A 271 -6.07 -17.07 5.32
CA ASP A 271 -5.00 -16.24 4.76
C ASP A 271 -3.68 -16.54 5.49
N CYS A 272 -2.55 -16.42 4.78
CA CYS A 272 -1.23 -16.69 5.35
C CYS A 272 -0.91 -15.79 6.56
N THR A 273 -1.44 -14.56 6.58
CA THR A 273 -1.26 -13.63 7.69
C THR A 273 -1.99 -14.06 8.97
N ASN A 274 -2.99 -14.96 8.86
CA ASN A 274 -3.78 -15.43 10.01
C ASN A 274 -3.08 -16.51 10.85
N VAL A 275 -1.81 -16.82 10.55
CA VAL A 275 -0.92 -17.60 11.43
C VAL A 275 -0.67 -16.89 12.76
N VAL A 276 -0.83 -15.56 12.81
CA VAL A 276 -0.73 -14.79 14.05
C VAL A 276 -1.82 -15.24 15.02
N ARG A 277 -1.41 -15.72 16.20
CA ARG A 277 -2.33 -16.26 17.21
C ARG A 277 -2.85 -15.18 18.14
N ASN A 278 -2.01 -14.19 18.45
CA ASN A 278 -2.26 -13.16 19.46
C ASN A 278 -2.12 -11.73 18.91
N PRO A 279 -2.95 -11.29 17.93
CA PRO A 279 -2.97 -9.88 17.56
C PRO A 279 -3.44 -9.04 18.73
N VAL A 280 -2.89 -7.84 18.87
CA VAL A 280 -3.29 -6.86 19.89
C VAL A 280 -4.72 -6.40 19.62
N VAL A 281 -5.05 -6.16 18.35
CA VAL A 281 -6.37 -5.76 17.89
C VAL A 281 -6.57 -6.14 16.43
N VAL A 282 -7.81 -6.44 16.04
CA VAL A 282 -8.17 -6.71 14.65
C VAL A 282 -9.17 -5.70 14.09
N GLY A 283 -9.04 -5.37 12.81
CA GLY A 283 -9.91 -4.45 12.09
C GLY A 283 -10.59 -5.10 10.89
N ILE A 284 -11.88 -4.88 10.72
CA ILE A 284 -12.66 -5.32 9.56
C ILE A 284 -13.17 -4.07 8.84
N THR A 285 -12.52 -3.77 7.71
CA THR A 285 -12.90 -2.69 6.79
C THR A 285 -14.14 -3.06 5.98
N SER A 286 -14.61 -2.18 5.09
CA SER A 286 -15.87 -2.37 4.36
C SER A 286 -15.88 -3.66 3.56
N LEU A 287 -17.00 -4.38 3.64
CA LEU A 287 -17.24 -5.61 2.91
C LEU A 287 -18.01 -5.36 1.62
N ASP A 288 -17.62 -6.08 0.58
CA ASP A 288 -18.26 -6.05 -0.73
C ASP A 288 -18.02 -7.40 -1.44
N LEU A 289 -18.84 -7.69 -2.46
CA LEU A 289 -18.70 -8.87 -3.29
C LEU A 289 -17.41 -8.79 -4.11
N ASP A 290 -16.43 -9.60 -3.72
CA ASP A 290 -15.14 -9.71 -4.40
C ASP A 290 -14.59 -11.13 -4.19
N HIS A 291 -13.78 -11.61 -5.13
CA HIS A 291 -13.19 -12.96 -5.06
C HIS A 291 -14.21 -14.10 -4.83
N MET A 292 -15.41 -14.00 -5.42
CA MET A 292 -16.55 -14.89 -5.14
C MET A 292 -16.26 -16.38 -5.39
N HIS A 293 -15.34 -16.69 -6.31
CA HIS A 293 -14.93 -18.07 -6.59
C HIS A 293 -14.19 -18.75 -5.43
N ILE A 294 -13.71 -17.99 -4.44
CA ILE A 294 -12.93 -18.48 -3.31
C ILE A 294 -13.70 -18.27 -2.01
N LEU A 295 -14.33 -17.10 -1.88
CA LEU A 295 -14.95 -16.66 -0.62
C LEU A 295 -16.45 -16.91 -0.56
N GLY A 296 -17.04 -17.44 -1.64
CA GLY A 296 -18.47 -17.65 -1.77
C GLY A 296 -19.18 -16.56 -2.56
N HIS A 297 -20.44 -16.82 -2.90
CA HIS A 297 -21.25 -15.99 -3.79
C HIS A 297 -22.19 -15.03 -3.04
N SER A 298 -22.09 -14.95 -1.71
CA SER A 298 -22.89 -14.05 -0.88
C SER A 298 -22.03 -13.19 0.04
N ILE A 299 -22.59 -12.07 0.49
CA ILE A 299 -21.89 -11.16 1.40
C ILE A 299 -21.67 -11.80 2.77
N GLU A 300 -22.56 -12.70 3.19
CA GLU A 300 -22.48 -13.49 4.43
C GLU A 300 -21.30 -14.46 4.41
N GLN A 301 -21.07 -15.17 3.29
CA GLN A 301 -19.92 -16.06 3.15
C GLN A 301 -18.60 -15.28 3.18
N ILE A 302 -18.56 -14.14 2.49
CA ILE A 302 -17.43 -13.22 2.50
C ILE A 302 -17.17 -12.67 3.91
N ALA A 303 -18.22 -12.30 4.63
CA ALA A 303 -18.14 -11.83 6.01
C ALA A 303 -17.58 -12.92 6.94
N TRP A 304 -18.02 -14.18 6.79
CA TRP A 304 -17.53 -15.32 7.56
C TRP A 304 -16.01 -15.47 7.41
N HIS A 305 -15.51 -15.44 6.17
CA HIS A 305 -14.09 -15.55 5.89
C HIS A 305 -13.30 -14.38 6.50
N LYS A 306 -13.79 -13.15 6.37
CA LYS A 306 -13.07 -11.95 6.83
C LYS A 306 -13.07 -11.80 8.34
N ALA A 307 -14.18 -12.15 8.98
CA ALA A 307 -14.31 -12.25 10.43
C ALA A 307 -13.40 -13.32 11.05
N GLY A 308 -12.90 -14.28 10.26
CA GLY A 308 -12.02 -15.36 10.71
C GLY A 308 -10.63 -14.93 11.19
N ILE A 309 -10.28 -13.64 11.09
CA ILE A 309 -9.05 -13.10 11.71
C ILE A 309 -9.23 -12.77 13.19
N MET A 310 -10.47 -12.71 13.71
CA MET A 310 -10.72 -12.52 15.13
C MET A 310 -10.10 -13.65 15.94
N LYS A 311 -9.63 -13.33 17.15
CA LYS A 311 -9.00 -14.28 18.08
C LYS A 311 -9.62 -14.17 19.46
N VAL A 312 -9.60 -15.27 20.21
CA VAL A 312 -10.21 -15.36 21.53
C VAL A 312 -9.64 -14.30 22.47
N GLY A 313 -10.51 -13.60 23.19
CA GLY A 313 -10.12 -12.56 24.14
C GLY A 313 -9.43 -11.34 23.54
N ARG A 314 -9.36 -11.21 22.20
CA ARG A 314 -8.79 -10.04 21.52
C ARG A 314 -9.89 -9.10 21.04
N PRO A 315 -9.67 -7.77 21.10
CA PRO A 315 -10.61 -6.78 20.61
C PRO A 315 -10.67 -6.81 19.08
N ALA A 316 -11.87 -6.63 18.54
CA ALA A 316 -12.15 -6.54 17.12
C ALA A 316 -12.99 -5.31 16.82
N PHE A 317 -12.67 -4.59 15.75
CA PHE A 317 -13.45 -3.44 15.30
C PHE A 317 -13.96 -3.69 13.88
N SER A 318 -15.24 -3.45 13.65
CA SER A 318 -15.80 -3.40 12.29
C SER A 318 -16.33 -2.01 12.00
N VAL A 319 -16.08 -1.52 10.78
CA VAL A 319 -16.86 -0.41 10.22
C VAL A 319 -18.32 -0.84 10.03
N PRO A 320 -19.28 0.10 9.86
CA PRO A 320 -20.65 -0.24 9.53
C PRO A 320 -20.73 -1.10 8.25
N GLN A 321 -21.59 -2.12 8.28
CA GLN A 321 -21.77 -3.08 7.18
C GLN A 321 -23.25 -3.21 6.81
N SER A 322 -23.55 -3.96 5.75
CA SER A 322 -24.91 -4.41 5.50
C SER A 322 -25.42 -5.29 6.66
N PRO A 323 -26.74 -5.33 6.94
CA PRO A 323 -27.28 -6.12 8.04
C PRO A 323 -26.88 -7.59 8.00
N GLY A 324 -26.88 -8.22 6.81
CA GLY A 324 -26.47 -9.61 6.62
C GLY A 324 -25.01 -9.85 6.99
N ALA A 325 -24.10 -9.01 6.50
CA ALA A 325 -22.68 -9.07 6.86
C ALA A 325 -22.46 -8.86 8.36
N MET A 326 -23.07 -7.82 8.95
CA MET A 326 -22.85 -7.49 10.35
C MET A 326 -23.37 -8.60 11.28
N ASN A 327 -24.50 -9.23 10.93
CA ASN A 327 -25.01 -10.38 11.68
C ASN A 327 -24.01 -11.56 11.70
N VAL A 328 -23.38 -11.85 10.56
CA VAL A 328 -22.32 -12.88 10.50
C VAL A 328 -21.11 -12.47 11.33
N ILE A 329 -20.63 -11.22 11.24
CA ILE A 329 -19.48 -10.75 12.01
C ILE A 329 -19.76 -10.88 13.52
N ARG A 330 -20.95 -10.44 13.99
CA ARG A 330 -21.37 -10.60 15.39
C ARG A 330 -21.46 -12.06 15.81
N GLY A 331 -22.02 -12.92 14.97
CA GLY A 331 -22.08 -14.36 15.21
C GLY A 331 -20.69 -14.97 15.38
N ARG A 332 -19.77 -14.64 14.47
CA ARG A 332 -18.37 -15.09 14.50
C ARG A 332 -17.63 -14.59 15.74
N ALA A 333 -17.84 -13.34 16.13
CA ALA A 333 -17.23 -12.79 17.35
C ALA A 333 -17.66 -13.60 18.59
N LYS A 334 -18.95 -13.93 18.70
CA LYS A 334 -19.49 -14.78 19.78
C LYS A 334 -18.92 -16.20 19.75
N GLU A 335 -18.86 -16.83 18.57
CA GLU A 335 -18.30 -18.18 18.40
C GLU A 335 -16.84 -18.26 18.79
N ILE A 336 -16.05 -17.25 18.42
CA ILE A 336 -14.60 -17.18 18.68
C ILE A 336 -14.32 -16.75 20.13
N GLY A 337 -15.25 -16.04 20.78
CA GLY A 337 -15.01 -15.38 22.06
C GLY A 337 -14.15 -14.11 21.92
N SER A 338 -14.32 -13.38 20.81
CA SER A 338 -13.68 -12.07 20.58
C SER A 338 -14.64 -10.93 20.94
N HIS A 339 -14.11 -9.84 21.49
CA HIS A 339 -14.92 -8.68 21.84
C HIS A 339 -15.03 -7.76 20.63
N LEU A 340 -16.21 -7.73 20.01
CA LEU A 340 -16.48 -6.93 18.81
C LEU A 340 -17.08 -5.57 19.16
N TYR A 341 -16.42 -4.52 18.69
CA TYR A 341 -16.90 -3.14 18.67
C TYR A 341 -17.31 -2.73 17.25
N GLU A 342 -18.38 -1.96 17.16
CA GLU A 342 -18.82 -1.35 15.91
C GLU A 342 -18.38 0.12 15.91
N VAL A 343 -17.65 0.52 14.88
CA VAL A 343 -17.19 1.90 14.74
C VAL A 343 -18.33 2.76 14.21
N ASP A 344 -18.46 3.98 14.74
CA ASP A 344 -19.43 4.95 14.26
C ASP A 344 -19.24 5.26 12.77
N MET A 345 -20.37 5.46 12.08
CA MET A 345 -20.35 5.91 10.70
C MET A 345 -19.86 7.36 10.63
N MET A 346 -18.74 7.57 9.95
CA MET A 346 -18.11 8.87 9.80
C MET A 346 -18.17 9.34 8.35
N LYS A 347 -18.49 10.62 8.15
CA LYS A 347 -18.41 11.29 6.85
C LYS A 347 -17.28 12.32 6.85
N VAL A 348 -16.84 12.72 5.66
CA VAL A 348 -15.77 13.72 5.51
C VAL A 348 -16.13 15.03 6.21
N GLU A 349 -17.40 15.44 6.17
CA GLU A 349 -17.89 16.66 6.82
C GLU A 349 -17.76 16.61 8.35
N ASP A 350 -17.75 15.42 8.95
CA ASP A 350 -17.57 15.28 10.41
C ASP A 350 -16.15 15.63 10.83
N TRP A 351 -15.16 15.30 9.99
CA TRP A 351 -13.75 15.65 10.17
C TRP A 351 -13.50 17.12 9.83
N SER A 352 -13.98 17.57 8.66
CA SER A 352 -13.77 18.95 8.18
C SER A 352 -14.40 20.00 9.10
N ARG A 353 -15.60 19.76 9.66
CA ARG A 353 -16.25 20.67 10.62
C ARG A 353 -15.44 20.88 11.91
N ARG A 354 -14.54 19.93 12.21
CA ARG A 354 -13.66 19.96 13.38
C ARG A 354 -12.24 20.45 13.04
N GLY A 355 -12.00 20.84 11.79
CA GLY A 355 -10.69 21.28 11.33
C GLY A 355 -9.65 20.16 11.29
N ILE A 356 -10.06 18.90 11.14
CA ILE A 356 -9.16 17.75 11.08
C ILE A 356 -9.05 17.28 9.62
N PRO A 357 -7.97 17.63 8.89
CA PRO A 357 -7.77 17.16 7.53
C PRO A 357 -7.35 15.68 7.50
N LEU A 358 -7.76 14.97 6.45
CA LEU A 358 -7.29 13.62 6.15
C LEU A 358 -6.32 13.68 4.97
N GLY A 359 -5.17 13.01 5.08
CA GLY A 359 -4.16 12.96 4.02
C GLY A 359 -4.59 12.16 2.79
N LEU A 360 -5.59 11.29 2.92
CA LEU A 360 -6.19 10.54 1.82
C LEU A 360 -7.52 11.13 1.39
N ASN A 361 -7.69 11.32 0.08
CA ASN A 361 -8.94 11.83 -0.49
C ASN A 361 -10.01 10.74 -0.65
N GLY A 362 -11.26 11.19 -0.80
CA GLY A 362 -12.41 10.35 -1.08
C GLY A 362 -13.25 10.05 0.16
N GLU A 363 -14.56 9.97 -0.02
CA GLU A 363 -15.51 9.86 1.10
C GLU A 363 -15.31 8.63 1.97
N VAL A 364 -14.87 7.53 1.35
CA VAL A 364 -14.59 6.26 2.03
C VAL A 364 -13.43 6.38 3.03
N GLN A 365 -12.59 7.42 2.94
CA GLN A 365 -11.47 7.57 3.87
C GLN A 365 -11.91 8.04 5.25
N ALA A 366 -13.07 8.70 5.37
CA ALA A 366 -13.59 9.12 6.67
C ALA A 366 -13.85 7.92 7.60
N VAL A 367 -14.36 6.82 7.06
CA VAL A 367 -14.60 5.58 7.83
C VAL A 367 -13.33 4.73 7.99
N ASN A 368 -12.41 4.76 7.00
CA ASN A 368 -11.11 4.10 7.14
C ASN A 368 -10.26 4.75 8.25
N ALA A 369 -10.30 6.09 8.34
CA ALA A 369 -9.63 6.88 9.36
C ALA A 369 -10.23 6.64 10.75
N SER A 370 -11.56 6.54 10.87
CA SER A 370 -12.19 6.25 12.16
C SER A 370 -11.82 4.86 12.66
N LEU A 371 -11.83 3.84 11.79
CA LEU A 371 -11.34 2.51 12.16
C LEU A 371 -9.86 2.56 12.56
N ALA A 372 -9.01 3.24 11.79
CA ALA A 372 -7.58 3.34 12.08
C ALA A 372 -7.29 3.97 13.44
N LEU A 373 -8.00 5.03 13.82
CA LEU A 373 -7.89 5.62 15.16
C LEU A 373 -8.19 4.60 16.26
N GLN A 374 -9.26 3.82 16.12
CA GLN A 374 -9.61 2.82 17.12
C GLN A 374 -8.54 1.74 17.26
N LEU A 375 -8.01 1.25 16.13
CA LEU A 375 -6.94 0.25 16.14
C LEU A 375 -5.66 0.80 16.79
N ALA A 376 -5.24 2.01 16.41
CA ALA A 376 -4.05 2.65 16.97
C ALA A 376 -4.20 2.93 18.48
N ARG A 377 -5.37 3.44 18.91
CA ARG A 377 -5.66 3.74 20.32
C ARG A 377 -5.64 2.50 21.20
N ILE A 378 -6.28 1.42 20.77
CA ILE A 378 -6.25 0.16 21.52
C ILE A 378 -4.81 -0.35 21.62
N TRP A 379 -4.04 -0.29 20.53
CA TRP A 379 -2.64 -0.70 20.56
C TRP A 379 -1.82 0.13 21.55
N LEU A 380 -1.96 1.46 21.53
CA LEU A 380 -1.28 2.40 22.43
C LEU A 380 -1.70 2.22 23.90
N GLN A 381 -2.96 1.86 24.15
CA GLN A 381 -3.45 1.58 25.51
C GLN A 381 -2.85 0.31 26.09
N VAL A 382 -2.63 -0.72 25.26
CA VAL A 382 -2.00 -1.98 25.69
C VAL A 382 -0.49 -1.82 25.86
N HIS A 383 0.13 -0.92 25.08
CA HIS A 383 1.56 -0.67 25.12
C HIS A 383 1.88 0.78 25.51
N PRO A 384 1.49 1.24 26.71
CA PRO A 384 1.91 2.54 27.17
C PRO A 384 3.44 2.53 27.26
N SER A 385 4.06 3.63 26.80
CA SER A 385 5.50 3.84 26.68
C SER A 385 6.29 3.05 27.74
N HIS A 386 6.92 1.95 27.31
CA HIS A 386 7.87 1.12 28.08
C HIS A 386 7.34 0.04 29.05
N CYS A 387 6.05 -0.23 29.18
CA CYS A 387 5.56 -1.35 30.02
C CYS A 387 5.14 -2.58 29.18
N ARG A 388 6.03 -3.57 29.10
CA ARG A 388 5.84 -4.84 28.37
C ARG A 388 4.85 -5.84 29.00
N GLU A 389 4.15 -5.46 30.06
CA GLU A 389 3.30 -6.36 30.85
C GLU A 389 1.96 -5.73 31.25
N SER A 390 1.23 -5.15 30.30
CA SER A 390 -0.17 -4.80 30.54
C SER A 390 -1.08 -5.92 30.03
N ARG A 391 -1.92 -6.46 30.93
CA ARG A 391 -3.06 -7.27 30.49
C ARG A 391 -3.98 -6.34 29.70
N ILE A 392 -4.43 -6.76 28.52
CA ILE A 392 -5.41 -6.00 27.74
C ILE A 392 -6.68 -5.84 28.58
N SER A 393 -6.84 -4.68 29.21
CA SER A 393 -8.12 -4.29 29.81
C SER A 393 -9.00 -3.80 28.67
N LEU A 394 -9.84 -4.70 28.18
CA LEU A 394 -10.81 -4.36 27.14
C LEU A 394 -11.80 -3.33 27.68
N PRO A 395 -11.97 -2.17 27.02
CA PRO A 395 -12.99 -1.23 27.44
C PRO A 395 -14.39 -1.83 27.21
N GLU A 396 -15.38 -1.52 28.06
CA GLU A 396 -16.75 -2.01 27.84
C GLU A 396 -17.38 -1.45 26.56
N GLU A 397 -16.99 -0.22 26.22
CA GLU A 397 -17.44 0.50 25.03
C GLU A 397 -16.23 0.95 24.19
N PRO A 398 -16.39 1.12 22.87
CA PRO A 398 -15.29 1.64 22.06
C PRO A 398 -14.92 3.06 22.51
N PRO A 399 -13.63 3.44 22.50
CA PRO A 399 -13.26 4.82 22.81
C PRO A 399 -13.94 5.78 21.81
N PRO A 400 -14.39 6.97 22.25
CA PRO A 400 -15.07 7.89 21.35
C PRO A 400 -14.10 8.38 20.27
N ILE A 401 -14.58 8.55 19.03
CA ILE A 401 -13.72 9.05 17.92
C ILE A 401 -13.13 10.43 18.26
N PHE A 402 -13.92 11.31 18.89
CA PHE A 402 -13.50 12.65 19.31
C PHE A 402 -13.47 12.79 20.83
N PRO A 403 -12.59 13.64 21.41
CA PRO A 403 -11.58 14.45 20.72
C PRO A 403 -10.44 13.61 20.10
N VAL A 404 -9.76 14.20 19.11
CA VAL A 404 -8.56 13.63 18.48
C VAL A 404 -7.36 14.46 18.96
N SER A 405 -6.30 13.79 19.40
CA SER A 405 -5.08 14.45 19.90
C SER A 405 -4.24 15.03 18.76
N ASP A 406 -3.33 15.97 19.09
CA ASP A 406 -2.46 16.59 18.07
C ASP A 406 -1.61 15.57 17.30
N ARG A 407 -1.10 14.53 17.97
CA ARG A 407 -0.33 13.45 17.32
C ARG A 407 -1.19 12.66 16.33
N GLU A 408 -2.43 12.35 16.72
CA GLU A 408 -3.39 11.68 15.86
C GLU A 408 -3.81 12.56 14.68
N ILE A 409 -4.02 13.87 14.87
CA ILE A 409 -4.32 14.82 13.79
C ILE A 409 -3.16 14.84 12.78
N HIS A 410 -1.92 14.95 13.24
CA HIS A 410 -0.75 14.91 12.36
C HIS A 410 -0.70 13.60 11.57
N GLY A 411 -0.85 12.44 12.24
CA GLY A 411 -0.84 11.14 11.57
C GLY A 411 -1.93 11.01 10.52
N LEU A 412 -3.16 11.42 10.85
CA LEU A 412 -4.28 11.42 9.90
C LEU A 412 -4.02 12.35 8.71
N SER A 413 -3.50 13.54 8.94
CA SER A 413 -3.30 14.57 7.91
C SER A 413 -2.14 14.28 6.96
N GLU A 414 -1.08 13.62 7.45
CA GLU A 414 0.13 13.32 6.68
C GLU A 414 0.13 11.92 6.06
N THR A 415 -0.94 11.13 6.27
CA THR A 415 -1.04 9.80 5.69
C THR A 415 -1.00 9.86 4.15
N VAL A 416 -0.02 9.19 3.56
CA VAL A 416 0.11 9.02 2.11
C VAL A 416 -0.01 7.55 1.75
N TRP A 417 -0.88 7.24 0.79
CA TRP A 417 -1.05 5.90 0.26
C TRP A 417 -1.25 5.97 -1.27
N PRO A 418 -0.20 5.68 -2.06
CA PRO A 418 -0.23 5.86 -3.51
C PRO A 418 -1.38 5.07 -4.18
N GLY A 419 -1.91 5.62 -5.28
CA GLY A 419 -2.98 4.98 -6.05
C GLY A 419 -4.34 4.87 -5.35
N ARG A 420 -4.59 5.67 -4.31
CA ARG A 420 -5.92 5.83 -3.69
C ARG A 420 -6.33 7.30 -3.70
N CYS A 421 -7.26 7.63 -4.60
CA CYS A 421 -7.75 8.98 -4.82
C CYS A 421 -6.59 10.00 -4.85
N GLN A 422 -5.51 9.63 -5.53
CA GLN A 422 -4.26 10.37 -5.54
C GLN A 422 -4.31 11.40 -6.66
N VAL A 423 -4.05 12.67 -6.32
CA VAL A 423 -3.92 13.76 -7.29
C VAL A 423 -2.48 14.23 -7.30
N PHE A 424 -1.88 14.35 -8.48
CA PHE A 424 -0.63 15.10 -8.62
C PHE A 424 -0.59 15.84 -9.96
N LYS A 425 0.13 16.96 -9.97
CA LYS A 425 0.22 17.85 -11.13
C LYS A 425 1.62 17.77 -11.72
N ARG A 426 1.72 17.60 -13.05
CA ARG A 426 2.97 17.69 -13.80
C ARG A 426 2.79 18.69 -14.94
N GLY A 427 3.37 19.89 -14.76
CA GLY A 427 3.17 21.00 -15.69
C GLY A 427 1.70 21.40 -15.75
N ARG A 428 1.09 21.29 -16.94
CA ARG A 428 -0.33 21.60 -17.18
C ARG A 428 -1.27 20.40 -17.01
N VAL A 429 -0.74 19.20 -16.73
CA VAL A 429 -1.54 17.98 -16.61
C VAL A 429 -1.78 17.67 -15.13
N ILE A 430 -3.03 17.40 -14.78
CA ILE A 430 -3.43 16.88 -13.47
C ILE A 430 -3.72 15.38 -13.65
N TYR A 431 -2.99 14.55 -12.92
CA TYR A 431 -3.19 13.10 -12.89
C TYR A 431 -4.05 12.75 -11.69
N CYS A 432 -5.14 12.02 -11.93
CA CYS A 432 -6.01 11.46 -10.90
C CYS A 432 -5.92 9.94 -10.95
N LEU A 433 -5.25 9.33 -9.95
CA LEU A 433 -4.99 7.90 -9.90
C LEU A 433 -5.82 7.24 -8.79
N ASP A 434 -6.54 6.18 -9.15
CA ASP A 434 -7.24 5.33 -8.19
C ASP A 434 -7.28 3.86 -8.65
N GLY A 435 -7.13 2.94 -7.71
CA GLY A 435 -7.16 1.49 -7.95
C GLY A 435 -8.54 0.82 -7.92
N ALA A 436 -9.62 1.59 -8.09
CA ALA A 436 -10.98 1.08 -8.19
C ALA A 436 -11.12 -0.02 -9.25
N HIS A 437 -11.75 -1.13 -8.88
CA HIS A 437 -11.92 -2.31 -9.75
C HIS A 437 -13.18 -3.14 -9.46
N THR A 438 -14.03 -2.69 -8.53
CA THR A 438 -15.41 -3.17 -8.32
C THR A 438 -16.40 -2.06 -8.65
N CYS A 439 -17.66 -2.42 -8.93
CA CYS A 439 -18.70 -1.45 -9.24
C CYS A 439 -18.84 -0.37 -8.16
N SER A 440 -18.84 -0.75 -6.88
CA SER A 440 -18.90 0.17 -5.75
C SER A 440 -17.71 1.15 -5.72
N SER A 441 -16.49 0.64 -5.88
CA SER A 441 -15.28 1.46 -5.89
C SER A 441 -15.20 2.39 -7.10
N MET A 442 -15.71 1.95 -8.26
CA MET A 442 -15.79 2.78 -9.46
C MET A 442 -16.76 3.95 -9.26
N SER A 443 -17.93 3.70 -8.66
CA SER A 443 -18.87 4.78 -8.31
C SER A 443 -18.27 5.78 -7.32
N ALA A 444 -17.55 5.31 -6.30
CA ALA A 444 -16.84 6.18 -5.35
C ALA A 444 -15.74 7.00 -6.04
N CYS A 445 -14.97 6.38 -6.94
CA CYS A 445 -13.93 7.04 -7.73
C CYS A 445 -14.50 8.12 -8.66
N VAL A 446 -15.62 7.83 -9.37
CA VAL A 446 -16.31 8.82 -10.20
C VAL A 446 -16.77 10.01 -9.36
N LYS A 447 -17.38 9.77 -8.19
CA LYS A 447 -17.82 10.84 -7.30
C LYS A 447 -16.66 11.73 -6.85
N TRP A 448 -15.55 11.13 -6.43
CA TRP A 448 -14.33 11.85 -6.07
C TRP A 448 -13.77 12.67 -7.24
N PHE A 449 -13.66 12.05 -8.43
CA PHE A 449 -13.13 12.72 -9.62
C PHE A 449 -14.01 13.89 -10.07
N SER A 450 -15.34 13.76 -10.02
CA SER A 450 -16.26 14.87 -10.30
C SER A 450 -16.01 16.06 -9.37
N GLY A 451 -15.75 15.81 -8.08
CA GLY A 451 -15.41 16.88 -7.14
C GLY A 451 -14.10 17.61 -7.47
N ILE A 452 -13.15 16.94 -8.10
CA ILE A 452 -11.91 17.58 -8.60
C ILE A 452 -12.21 18.42 -9.84
N LEU A 453 -13.03 17.93 -10.77
CA LEU A 453 -13.38 18.71 -11.96
C LEU A 453 -14.08 20.02 -11.58
N ASP A 454 -14.99 19.97 -10.60
CA ASP A 454 -15.71 21.14 -10.12
C ASP A 454 -14.77 22.17 -9.46
N SER A 455 -13.65 21.75 -8.87
CA SER A 455 -12.66 22.66 -8.27
C SER A 455 -11.65 23.23 -9.25
N VAL A 456 -11.42 22.55 -10.39
CA VAL A 456 -10.49 23.00 -11.45
C VAL A 456 -11.20 23.89 -12.48
N ILE A 457 -12.50 23.70 -12.70
CA ILE A 457 -13.31 24.50 -13.63
C ILE A 457 -13.70 25.86 -13.04
N ARG A 458 -13.78 25.97 -11.71
CA ARG A 458 -13.95 27.24 -10.99
C ARG A 458 -12.62 27.97 -10.88
#